data_AF-A0A443PRN9-F1
#
_entry.id   AF-A0A443PRN9-F1
#
_cell.length_a   1.000
_cell.length_b   1.000
_cell.length_c   1.000
_cell.angle_alpha   90.00
_cell.angle_beta   90.00
_cell.angle_gamma   90.00
#
_symmetry.space_group_name_H-M   'P 1'
#
loop_
_entity.id
_entity.type
_entity.pdbx_description
1 polymer ?
#
loop_
_entity_poly.entity_id
_entity_poly.type
_entity_poly.pdbx_seq_one_letter_code
_entity_poly.pdbx_strand_id
1 'polypeptide(L)'
;MSAFIRALLSLALLLNPSFTLEVNFYRHSCPQAEYAVKGTVKQHFQRDPSVPAGLLRLHFHDCIIRVRSELERRCLGIVSCADILALAARDGVALAGGDDYALPTGRRDGFVSSIT
;
A
#
# COMPACT_ATOMS: atom_id res chain seq x y z
N MET A 1 18.75 4.22 41.20
CA MET A 1 17.51 3.82 40.48
C MET A 1 17.25 4.67 39.23
N SER A 2 17.41 6.00 39.25
CA SER A 2 17.15 6.83 38.06
C SER A 2 18.14 6.66 36.89
N ALA A 3 19.40 6.28 37.16
CA ALA A 3 20.40 6.04 36.12
C ALA A 3 20.07 4.83 35.23
N PHE A 4 19.53 3.75 35.82
CA PHE A 4 19.06 2.58 35.08
C PHE A 4 17.84 2.90 34.21
N ILE A 5 16.91 3.71 34.74
CA ILE A 5 15.72 4.14 34.00
C ILE A 5 16.14 4.97 32.77
N ARG A 6 17.10 5.88 32.93
CA ARG A 6 17.65 6.67 31.81
C ARG A 6 18.35 5.81 30.77
N ALA A 7 19.16 4.84 31.20
CA ALA A 7 19.85 3.91 30.31
C ALA A 7 18.87 3.03 29.51
N LEU A 8 17.81 2.54 30.16
CA LEU A 8 16.74 1.79 29.51
C LEU A 8 15.94 2.66 28.52
N LEU A 9 15.63 3.91 28.88
CA LEU A 9 14.92 4.84 27.99
C LEU A 9 15.76 5.17 26.73
N SER A 10 17.06 5.42 26.91
CA SER A 10 17.98 5.67 25.79
C SER A 10 18.22 4.44 24.91
N LEU A 11 18.18 3.23 25.47
CA LEU A 11 18.29 1.99 24.71
C LEU A 11 17.02 1.70 23.89
N ALA A 12 15.84 2.02 24.44
CA ALA A 12 14.57 1.89 23.71
C ALA A 12 14.48 2.85 22.51
N LEU A 13 15.05 4.06 22.61
CA LEU A 13 15.18 5.01 21.50
C LEU A 13 16.07 4.50 20.34
N LEU A 14 16.95 3.51 20.58
CA LEU A 14 17.78 2.88 19.55
C LEU A 14 17.09 1.70 18.87
N LEU A 15 16.09 1.08 19.50
CA LEU A 15 15.29 0.00 18.93
C LEU A 15 14.02 0.53 18.23
N ASN A 16 14.12 1.64 17.49
CA ASN A 16 13.04 2.00 16.57
C ASN A 16 12.94 0.86 15.54
N PRO A 17 11.83 0.10 15.46
CA PRO A 17 11.63 -0.78 14.32
C PRO A 17 11.35 0.15 13.15
N SER A 18 12.40 0.52 12.42
CA SER A 18 12.26 1.26 11.17
C SER A 18 11.48 0.34 10.24
N PHE A 19 10.19 0.63 10.08
CA PHE A 19 9.37 -0.05 9.11
C PHE A 19 9.86 0.38 7.73
N THR A 20 10.78 -0.40 7.18
CA THR A 20 11.40 -0.09 5.89
C THR A 20 10.44 -0.51 4.80
N LEU A 21 10.13 0.42 3.90
CA LEU A 21 9.44 0.09 2.66
C LEU A 21 10.44 -0.59 1.72
N GLU A 22 10.04 -1.71 1.13
CA GLU A 22 10.92 -2.51 0.27
C GLU A 22 10.26 -2.77 -1.09
N VAL A 23 11.07 -2.76 -2.14
CA VAL A 23 10.61 -3.17 -3.48
C VAL A 23 10.43 -4.69 -3.47
N ASN A 24 9.30 -5.18 -3.98
CA ASN A 24 8.89 -6.59 -3.90
C ASN A 24 8.64 -7.13 -2.48
N PHE A 25 8.16 -6.30 -1.55
CA PHE A 25 7.83 -6.71 -0.17
C PHE A 25 6.95 -7.98 -0.12
N TYR A 26 6.00 -8.13 -1.07
CA TYR A 26 5.09 -9.27 -1.15
C TYR A 26 5.64 -10.49 -1.89
N ARG A 27 6.91 -10.52 -2.30
CA ARG A 27 7.49 -11.58 -3.17
C ARG A 27 7.26 -13.00 -2.65
N HIS A 28 7.36 -13.21 -1.34
CA HIS A 28 7.26 -14.53 -0.72
C HIS A 28 5.87 -14.82 -0.13
N SER A 29 5.12 -13.78 0.23
CA SER A 29 3.79 -13.90 0.85
C SER A 29 2.66 -13.87 -0.19
N CYS A 30 2.73 -12.97 -1.17
CA CYS A 30 1.88 -13.01 -2.35
C CYS A 30 2.61 -12.48 -3.60
N PRO A 31 3.31 -13.34 -4.37
CA PRO A 31 4.07 -12.92 -5.56
C PRO A 31 3.20 -12.34 -6.67
N GLN A 32 1.89 -12.59 -6.63
CA GLN A 32 0.92 -12.11 -7.60
C GLN A 32 0.37 -10.70 -7.27
N ALA A 33 0.74 -10.12 -6.13
CA ALA A 33 0.15 -8.87 -5.62
C ALA A 33 0.26 -7.71 -6.63
N GLU A 34 1.48 -7.35 -7.05
CA GLU A 34 1.69 -6.22 -7.96
C GLU A 34 1.03 -6.45 -9.33
N TYR A 35 1.14 -7.67 -9.87
CA TYR A 35 0.51 -8.03 -11.14
C TYR A 35 -1.02 -7.96 -11.07
N ALA A 36 -1.62 -8.45 -9.99
CA ALA A 36 -3.06 -8.45 -9.81
C ALA A 36 -3.63 -7.04 -9.63
N VAL A 37 -2.95 -6.16 -8.87
CA VAL A 37 -3.32 -4.74 -8.77
C VAL A 37 -3.27 -4.09 -10.15
N LYS A 38 -2.15 -4.24 -10.88
CA LYS A 38 -1.96 -3.68 -12.22
C LYS A 38 -3.02 -4.16 -13.22
N GLY A 39 -3.35 -5.45 -13.19
CA GLY A 39 -4.41 -6.03 -14.03
C GLY A 39 -5.77 -5.43 -13.73
N THR A 40 -6.12 -5.26 -12.45
CA THR A 40 -7.39 -4.69 -12.02
C THR A 40 -7.50 -3.22 -12.40
N VAL A 41 -6.44 -2.45 -12.19
CA VAL A 41 -6.36 -1.02 -12.55
C VAL A 41 -6.49 -0.84 -14.06
N LYS A 42 -5.77 -1.65 -14.84
CA LYS A 42 -5.85 -1.65 -16.31
C LYS A 42 -7.27 -1.97 -16.78
N GLN A 43 -7.91 -2.98 -16.21
CA GLN A 43 -9.28 -3.35 -16.56
C GLN A 43 -10.28 -2.23 -16.26
N HIS A 44 -10.12 -1.53 -15.13
CA HIS A 44 -10.99 -0.41 -14.77
C HIS A 44 -10.72 0.83 -15.64
N PHE A 45 -9.45 1.13 -15.94
CA PHE A 45 -9.07 2.21 -16.84
C PHE A 45 -9.66 2.04 -18.25
N GLN A 46 -9.67 0.81 -18.78
CA GLN A 46 -10.27 0.51 -20.08
C GLN A 46 -11.79 0.75 -20.11
N ARG A 47 -12.46 0.57 -18.98
CA ARG A 47 -13.90 0.81 -18.85
C ARG A 47 -14.21 2.29 -18.64
N ASP A 48 -13.38 2.97 -17.85
CA ASP A 48 -13.53 4.38 -17.51
C ASP A 48 -12.15 5.06 -17.39
N PRO A 49 -11.76 5.89 -18.36
CA PRO A 49 -10.49 6.60 -18.35
C PRO A 49 -10.34 7.63 -17.21
N SER A 50 -11.41 7.97 -16.50
CA SER A 50 -11.36 8.90 -15.35
C SER A 50 -10.85 8.25 -14.06
N VAL A 51 -10.73 6.92 -14.05
CA VAL A 51 -10.28 6.11 -12.90
C VAL A 51 -8.93 6.57 -12.30
N PRO A 52 -7.88 6.97 -13.04
CA PRO A 52 -6.61 7.41 -12.44
C PRO A 52 -6.77 8.67 -11.57
N ALA A 53 -7.60 9.63 -11.99
CA ALA A 53 -7.92 10.81 -11.18
C ALA A 53 -8.69 10.40 -9.91
N GLY A 54 -9.58 9.42 -10.04
CA GLY A 54 -10.24 8.78 -8.90
C GLY A 54 -9.24 8.11 -7.94
N LEU A 55 -8.25 7.35 -8.45
CA LEU A 55 -7.23 6.66 -7.66
C LEU A 55 -6.34 7.63 -6.88
N LEU A 56 -5.98 8.78 -7.46
CA LEU A 56 -5.27 9.85 -6.76
C LEU A 56 -6.13 10.49 -5.66
N ARG A 57 -7.45 10.63 -5.90
CA ARG A 57 -8.40 11.22 -4.95
C ARG A 57 -8.90 10.23 -3.88
N LEU A 58 -8.71 8.93 -4.10
CA LEU A 58 -9.09 7.82 -3.22
C LEU A 58 -8.24 7.68 -1.96
N HIS A 59 -7.26 8.58 -1.75
CA HIS A 59 -6.44 8.62 -0.54
C HIS A 59 -7.25 8.66 0.78
N PHE A 60 -8.55 8.97 0.71
CA PHE A 60 -9.39 9.18 1.87
C PHE A 60 -10.64 8.28 1.97
N HIS A 61 -10.92 7.37 1.03
CA HIS A 61 -12.19 6.60 1.03
C HIS A 61 -11.96 5.09 0.83
N ASP A 62 -11.68 4.40 1.93
CA ASP A 62 -11.85 2.96 2.15
C ASP A 62 -11.42 2.04 0.97
N CYS A 63 -10.11 2.02 0.72
CA CYS A 63 -9.34 0.90 0.15
C CYS A 63 -9.74 0.36 -1.24
N ILE A 64 -10.76 0.91 -1.89
CA ILE A 64 -11.34 0.41 -3.15
C ILE A 64 -11.96 -0.98 -2.96
N ILE A 65 -13.25 -0.99 -2.60
CA ILE A 65 -14.08 -2.21 -2.46
C ILE A 65 -13.94 -3.16 -3.66
N ARG A 66 -13.74 -2.63 -4.89
CA ARG A 66 -13.61 -3.44 -6.13
C ARG A 66 -12.23 -4.03 -6.37
N VAL A 67 -11.16 -3.36 -5.93
CA VAL A 67 -9.79 -3.86 -6.13
C VAL A 67 -9.48 -4.90 -5.07
N ARG A 68 -9.90 -4.64 -3.82
CA ARG A 68 -9.79 -5.59 -2.72
C ARG A 68 -10.56 -6.89 -3.00
N SER A 69 -11.79 -6.83 -3.49
CA SER A 69 -12.59 -8.03 -3.76
C SER A 69 -12.02 -8.90 -4.89
N GLU A 70 -11.38 -8.29 -5.90
CA GLU A 70 -10.69 -9.04 -6.96
C GLU A 70 -9.36 -9.64 -6.47
N LEU A 71 -8.63 -8.91 -5.63
CA LEU A 71 -7.39 -9.37 -5.00
C LEU A 71 -7.63 -10.45 -3.94
N GLU A 72 -8.77 -10.45 -3.24
CA GLU A 72 -9.09 -11.45 -2.22
C GLU A 72 -9.03 -12.88 -2.77
N ARG A 73 -9.33 -13.11 -4.06
CA ARG A 73 -9.19 -14.43 -4.67
C ARG A 73 -7.74 -14.88 -4.90
N ARG A 74 -6.76 -13.97 -4.88
CA ARG A 74 -5.35 -14.23 -5.19
C ARG A 74 -4.43 -14.05 -3.98
N CYS A 75 -4.71 -13.08 -3.12
CA CYS A 75 -3.91 -12.68 -1.96
C CYS A 75 -4.85 -12.39 -0.78
N LEU A 76 -5.35 -13.41 -0.09
CA LEU A 76 -6.33 -13.29 1.00
C LEU A 76 -5.81 -12.45 2.18
N GLY A 77 -6.13 -11.15 2.20
CA GLY A 77 -5.81 -10.25 3.31
C GLY A 77 -4.32 -10.04 3.57
N ILE A 78 -3.45 -10.41 2.61
CA ILE A 78 -1.99 -10.28 2.75
C ILE A 78 -1.53 -8.86 2.40
N VAL A 79 -2.12 -8.27 1.36
CA VAL A 79 -1.73 -6.95 0.86
C VAL A 79 -2.54 -5.89 1.58
N SER A 80 -1.87 -4.89 2.12
CA SER A 80 -2.52 -3.77 2.82
C SER A 80 -3.27 -2.84 1.84
N CYS A 81 -4.31 -2.20 2.35
CA CYS A 81 -5.03 -1.16 1.63
C CYS A 81 -4.13 0.01 1.23
N ALA A 82 -3.20 0.39 2.11
CA ALA A 82 -2.23 1.44 1.83
C ALA A 82 -1.33 1.11 0.64
N ASP A 83 -0.85 -0.13 0.51
CA ASP A 83 -0.05 -0.53 -0.65
C ASP A 83 -0.89 -0.76 -1.90
N ILE A 84 -2.12 -1.30 -1.78
CA ILE A 84 -3.06 -1.41 -2.91
C ILE A 84 -3.28 -0.04 -3.54
N LEU A 85 -3.53 0.98 -2.71
CA LEU A 85 -3.72 2.34 -3.19
C LEU A 85 -2.45 2.88 -3.87
N ALA A 86 -1.29 2.68 -3.25
CA ALA A 86 -0.03 3.20 -3.77
C ALA A 86 0.34 2.56 -5.13
N LEU A 87 0.20 1.23 -5.24
CA LEU A 87 0.39 0.47 -6.47
C LEU A 87 -0.63 0.91 -7.54
N ALA A 88 -1.90 1.08 -7.15
CA ALA A 88 -2.94 1.50 -8.08
C ALA A 88 -2.71 2.92 -8.61
N ALA A 89 -2.26 3.85 -7.75
CA ALA A 89 -1.92 5.21 -8.18
C ALA A 89 -0.74 5.20 -9.17
N ARG A 90 0.33 4.45 -8.89
CA ARG A 90 1.46 4.27 -9.83
C ARG A 90 0.96 3.74 -11.17
N ASP A 91 0.21 2.64 -11.16
CA ASP A 91 -0.28 1.99 -12.38
C ASP A 91 -1.27 2.90 -13.14
N GLY A 92 -2.08 3.68 -12.42
CA GLY A 92 -2.97 4.68 -13.00
C GLY A 92 -2.20 5.81 -13.70
N VAL A 93 -1.13 6.32 -13.09
CA VAL A 93 -0.24 7.32 -13.70
C VAL A 93 0.47 6.74 -14.93
N ALA A 94 0.97 5.52 -14.85
CA ALA A 94 1.60 4.84 -15.99
C ALA A 94 0.61 4.66 -17.16
N LEU A 95 -0.65 4.31 -16.88
CA LEU A 95 -1.70 4.20 -17.91
C LEU A 95 -2.12 5.57 -18.48
N ALA A 96 -2.01 6.64 -17.70
CA ALA A 96 -2.24 8.01 -18.15
C ALA A 96 -1.06 8.60 -18.97
N GLY A 97 0.00 7.82 -19.21
CA GLY A 97 1.17 8.22 -19.99
C GLY A 97 2.36 8.72 -19.15
N GLY A 98 2.34 8.52 -17.83
CA GLY A 98 3.50 8.75 -16.96
C GLY A 98 4.47 7.56 -16.93
N ASP A 99 5.56 7.71 -16.17
CA ASP A 99 6.59 6.69 -16.02
C ASP A 99 6.18 5.57 -15.04
N ASP A 100 6.56 4.32 -15.35
CA ASP A 100 6.44 3.17 -14.45
C ASP A 100 7.74 3.02 -13.63
N TYR A 101 7.64 3.01 -12.31
CA TYR A 101 8.79 2.96 -11.40
C TYR A 101 8.62 1.91 -10.32
N ALA A 102 9.75 1.39 -9.83
CA ALA A 102 9.75 0.46 -8.70
C ALA A 102 9.23 1.19 -7.45
N LEU A 103 8.08 0.73 -6.94
CA LEU A 103 7.42 1.34 -5.78
C LEU A 103 7.69 0.51 -4.53
N PRO A 104 8.34 1.07 -3.50
CA PRO A 104 8.48 0.40 -2.21
C PRO A 104 7.12 0.15 -1.54
N THR A 105 6.90 -1.09 -1.12
CA THR A 105 5.67 -1.59 -0.46
C THR A 105 5.97 -2.05 0.96
N GLY A 106 4.92 -2.38 1.71
CA GLY A 106 4.93 -2.82 3.09
C GLY A 106 4.01 -1.98 3.99
N ARG A 107 3.40 -0.88 3.52
CA ARG A 107 2.61 0.01 4.39
C ARG A 107 1.56 -0.79 5.16
N ARG A 108 1.32 -0.44 6.42
CA ARG A 108 0.30 -1.09 7.26
C ARG A 108 -0.96 -0.23 7.31
N ASP A 109 -2.10 -0.89 7.37
CA ASP A 109 -3.38 -0.21 7.53
C ASP A 109 -3.57 0.23 8.99
N GLY A 110 -4.15 1.41 9.18
CA GLY A 110 -4.48 1.91 10.52
C GLY A 110 -5.66 1.16 11.13
N PHE A 111 -5.64 0.93 12.44
CA PHE A 111 -6.75 0.32 13.18
C PHE A 111 -7.80 1.33 13.66
N VAL A 112 -7.54 2.63 13.49
CA VAL A 112 -8.42 3.72 13.92
C VAL A 112 -8.63 4.68 12.75
N SER A 113 -9.89 4.92 12.40
CA SER A 113 -10.31 5.97 11.48
C SER A 113 -10.63 7.24 12.28
N SER A 114 -9.90 8.33 12.04
CA SER A 114 -10.21 9.63 12.66
C SER A 114 -11.07 10.47 11.71
N ILE A 115 -12.22 10.95 12.20
CA ILE A 115 -13.15 11.79 11.42
C ILE A 115 -12.96 13.30 11.69
N THR A 116 -11.84 13.67 12.30
CA THR A 116 -11.58 15.05 12.74
C THR A 116 -11.46 16.03 11.58
#